data_AF-A0A1D7QT47-F1
#
_entry.id   AF-A0A1D7QT47-F1
#
_cell.length_a   1.000
_cell.length_b   1.000
_cell.length_c   1.000
_cell.angle_alpha   90.00
_cell.angle_beta   90.00
_cell.angle_gamma   90.00
#
_symmetry.space_group_name_H-M   'P 1'
#
loop_
_entity.id
_entity.type
_entity.pdbx_description
1 polymer ?
#
loop_
_entity_poly.entity_id
_entity_poly.type
_entity_poly.pdbx_seq_one_letter_code
_entity_poly.pdbx_strand_id
1 'polypeptide(L)'
;MSSFQILDQLQKILVIVKENERVTDNQINQIEGIIKVLREEPLNENFDGTIQEIHSFLDNLKDTKTPDELVTHHKLNLSRWIDELHFLEEGGGAVTLDYEQRKGREI
;
A
#
# COMPACT_ATOMS: atom_id res chain seq x y z
N MET A 1 8.00 -5.26 17.44
CA MET A 1 7.17 -4.08 17.13
C MET A 1 5.73 -4.56 17.07
N SER A 2 4.76 -3.74 17.48
CA SER A 2 3.35 -4.10 17.25
C SER A 2 3.02 -3.94 15.77
N SER A 3 2.05 -4.70 15.26
CA SER A 3 1.58 -4.62 13.89
C SER A 3 1.11 -3.19 13.53
N PHE A 4 0.54 -2.46 14.50
CA PHE A 4 0.22 -1.03 14.38
C PHE A 4 1.43 -0.13 14.06
N GLN A 5 2.57 -0.33 14.74
CA GLN A 5 3.78 0.45 14.46
C GLN A 5 4.32 0.18 13.05
N ILE A 6 4.15 -1.05 12.57
CA ILE A 6 4.58 -1.47 11.24
C ILE A 6 3.68 -0.85 10.15
N LEU A 7 2.37 -0.78 10.41
CA LEU A 7 1.39 -0.14 9.52
C LEU A 7 1.60 1.37 9.43
N ASP A 8 1.80 2.07 10.55
CA ASP A 8 2.11 3.50 10.59
C ASP A 8 3.42 3.81 9.83
N GLN A 9 4.44 2.96 9.99
CA GLN A 9 5.68 3.08 9.22
C GLN A 9 5.45 2.93 7.71
N LEU A 10 4.66 1.92 7.31
CA LEU A 10 4.31 1.71 5.90
C LEU A 10 3.62 2.94 5.33
N GLN A 11 2.61 3.43 6.04
CA GLN A 11 1.80 4.57 5.63
C GLN A 11 2.67 5.82 5.43
N LYS A 12 3.54 6.14 6.39
CA LYS A 12 4.46 7.28 6.31
C LYS A 12 5.37 7.20 5.09
N ILE A 13 5.92 6.02 4.78
CA ILE A 13 6.78 5.87 3.60
C ILE A 13 5.96 6.08 2.31
N LEU A 14 4.75 5.52 2.22
CA LEU A 14 3.89 5.69 1.06
C LEU A 14 3.44 7.15 0.86
N VAL A 15 3.18 7.90 1.95
CA VAL A 15 2.92 9.35 1.89
C VAL A 15 4.11 10.07 1.28
N ILE A 16 5.32 9.83 1.77
CA ILE A 16 6.55 10.46 1.25
C ILE A 16 6.75 10.14 -0.24
N VAL A 17 6.55 8.89 -0.64
CA VAL A 17 6.67 8.46 -2.05
C VAL A 17 5.65 9.19 -2.93
N LYS A 18 4.39 9.28 -2.44
CA LYS A 18 3.30 9.96 -3.16
C LYS A 18 3.54 11.46 -3.31
N GLU A 19 3.96 12.12 -2.24
CA GLU A 19 4.15 13.58 -2.21
C GLU A 19 5.36 14.04 -3.01
N ASN A 20 6.45 13.27 -2.96
CA ASN A 20 7.66 13.58 -3.70
C ASN A 20 7.59 13.14 -5.17
N GLU A 21 6.58 12.34 -5.55
CA GLU A 21 6.43 11.74 -6.88
C GLU A 21 7.68 10.95 -7.32
N ARG A 22 8.41 10.43 -6.32
CA ARG A 22 9.68 9.75 -6.48
C ARG A 22 9.85 8.69 -5.41
N VAL A 23 10.65 7.69 -5.72
CA VAL A 23 11.00 6.62 -4.79
C VAL A 23 12.49 6.31 -4.87
N THR A 24 13.10 6.10 -3.72
CA THR A 24 14.50 5.70 -3.60
C THR A 24 14.61 4.20 -3.35
N ASP A 25 15.75 3.60 -3.71
CA ASP A 25 16.04 2.19 -3.43
C ASP A 25 15.92 1.86 -1.93
N ASN A 26 16.31 2.80 -1.06
CA ASN A 26 16.16 2.63 0.39
C ASN A 26 14.67 2.53 0.79
N GLN A 27 13.80 3.35 0.21
CA GLN A 27 12.35 3.27 0.47
C GLN A 27 11.78 1.96 -0.08
N ILE A 28 12.18 1.52 -1.28
CA ILE A 28 11.76 0.22 -1.83
C ILE A 28 12.11 -0.92 -0.88
N ASN A 29 13.36 -0.97 -0.41
CA ASN A 29 13.82 -1.99 0.53
C ASN A 29 13.08 -1.94 1.87
N GLN A 30 12.78 -0.74 2.37
CA GLN A 30 12.01 -0.56 3.61
C GLN A 30 10.57 -1.07 3.47
N ILE A 31 9.88 -0.68 2.39
CA ILE A 31 8.50 -1.13 2.12
C ILE A 31 8.49 -2.66 1.95
N GLU A 32 9.44 -3.24 1.21
CA GLU A 32 9.52 -4.68 1.03
C GLU A 32 9.70 -5.43 2.36
N GLY A 33 10.59 -4.94 3.23
CA GLY A 33 10.78 -5.53 4.57
C GLY A 33 9.52 -5.48 5.41
N ILE A 34 8.82 -4.35 5.39
CA ILE A 34 7.55 -4.15 6.09
C ILE A 34 6.47 -5.10 5.56
N ILE A 35 6.31 -5.21 4.24
CA ILE A 35 5.32 -6.09 3.61
C ILE A 35 5.58 -7.55 3.95
N LYS A 36 6.84 -8.00 3.98
CA LYS A 36 7.19 -9.36 4.41
C LYS A 36 6.70 -9.66 5.82
N VAL A 37 6.90 -8.72 6.76
CA VAL A 37 6.42 -8.87 8.13
C VAL A 37 4.90 -8.87 8.18
N LEU A 38 4.23 -7.92 7.50
CA LEU A 38 2.77 -7.82 7.49
C LEU A 38 2.08 -9.08 6.94
N ARG A 39 2.69 -9.79 5.99
CA ARG A 39 2.16 -11.05 5.45
C ARG A 39 2.24 -12.24 6.41
N GLU A 40 3.05 -12.15 7.46
CA GLU A 40 3.18 -13.18 8.50
C GLU A 40 2.27 -12.88 9.71
N GLU A 41 1.71 -11.68 9.78
CA GLU A 41 0.84 -11.23 10.87
C GLU A 41 -0.63 -11.61 10.61
N PRO A 42 -1.42 -11.92 11.64
CA PRO A 42 -2.85 -12.18 11.51
C PRO A 42 -3.63 -10.87 11.32
N LEU A 43 -3.46 -10.24 10.14
CA LEU A 43 -4.17 -9.03 9.74
C LEU A 43 -5.63 -9.38 9.35
N ASN A 44 -6.46 -8.33 9.27
CA ASN A 44 -7.82 -8.48 8.77
C ASN A 44 -7.81 -8.83 7.27
N GLU A 45 -8.50 -9.90 6.90
CA GLU A 45 -8.58 -10.44 5.52
C GLU A 45 -8.99 -9.39 4.46
N ASN A 46 -9.74 -8.35 4.87
CA ASN A 46 -10.14 -7.26 3.97
C ASN A 46 -8.95 -6.42 3.48
N PHE A 47 -7.78 -6.53 4.13
CA PHE A 47 -6.58 -5.78 3.80
C PHE A 47 -5.48 -6.62 3.15
N ASP A 48 -5.66 -7.94 3.03
CA ASP A 48 -4.72 -8.81 2.29
C ASP A 48 -4.58 -8.35 0.83
N GLY A 49 -5.68 -7.89 0.23
CA GLY A 49 -5.68 -7.29 -1.11
C GLY A 49 -4.81 -6.04 -1.19
N THR A 50 -4.90 -5.15 -0.21
CA THR A 50 -4.08 -3.93 -0.12
C THR A 50 -2.59 -4.27 -0.02
N ILE A 51 -2.23 -5.21 0.87
CA ILE A 51 -0.85 -5.65 1.06
C ILE A 51 -0.30 -6.30 -0.21
N GLN A 52 -1.09 -7.14 -0.88
CA GLN A 52 -0.71 -7.79 -2.13
C GLN A 52 -0.53 -6.79 -3.28
N GLU A 53 -1.40 -5.77 -3.38
CA GLU A 53 -1.28 -4.73 -4.39
C GLU A 53 -0.03 -3.86 -4.18
N ILE A 54 0.29 -3.49 -2.93
CA ILE A 54 1.52 -2.77 -2.59
C ILE A 54 2.74 -3.62 -2.97
N HIS A 55 2.72 -4.93 -2.71
CA HIS A 55 3.80 -5.83 -3.11
C HIS A 55 3.99 -5.85 -4.64
N SER A 56 2.91 -6.01 -5.40
CA SER A 56 2.97 -6.00 -6.87
C SER A 56 3.49 -4.66 -7.42
N PHE A 57 3.16 -3.55 -6.77
CA PHE A 57 3.70 -2.24 -7.11
C PHE A 57 5.22 -2.16 -6.88
N LEU A 58 5.75 -2.75 -5.80
CA LEU A 58 7.19 -2.84 -5.57
C LEU A 58 7.90 -3.68 -6.63
N ASP A 59 7.31 -4.80 -7.04
CA ASP A 59 7.87 -5.64 -8.10
C ASP A 59 7.97 -4.83 -9.42
N ASN A 60 6.92 -4.10 -9.77
CA ASN A 60 6.94 -3.20 -10.94
C ASN A 60 7.97 -2.07 -10.80
N LEU A 61 8.18 -1.53 -9.60
CA LEU A 61 9.19 -0.50 -9.35
C LEU A 61 10.61 -1.00 -9.54
N LYS A 62 10.88 -2.27 -9.24
CA LYS A 62 12.21 -2.88 -9.41
C LYS A 62 12.52 -3.20 -10.87
N ASP A 63 11.50 -3.51 -11.66
CA ASP A 63 11.64 -3.90 -13.06
C ASP A 63 11.57 -2.72 -14.05
N THR A 64 11.07 -1.56 -13.61
CA THR A 64 10.94 -0.38 -14.47
C THR A 64 12.24 0.40 -14.61
N LYS A 65 12.41 1.05 -15.78
CA LYS A 65 13.47 2.03 -16.02
C LYS A 65 13.07 3.45 -15.63
N THR A 66 11.79 3.68 -15.35
CA THR A 66 11.22 4.99 -15.02
C THR A 66 10.36 4.91 -13.74
N PRO A 67 10.99 4.72 -12.56
CA PRO A 67 10.27 4.54 -11.30
C PRO A 67 9.41 5.76 -10.92
N ASP A 68 9.89 6.98 -11.19
CA ASP A 68 9.15 8.22 -10.88
C ASP A 68 7.86 8.36 -11.73
N GLU A 69 7.90 7.94 -13.00
CA GLU A 69 6.69 7.90 -13.85
C GLU A 69 5.69 6.87 -13.34
N LEU A 70 6.17 5.72 -12.88
CA LEU A 70 5.32 4.69 -12.28
C LEU A 70 4.66 5.19 -10.99
N VAL A 71 5.41 5.85 -10.10
CA VAL A 71 4.86 6.49 -8.89
C VAL A 71 3.75 7.50 -9.26
N THR A 72 4.00 8.32 -10.27
CA THR A 72 3.04 9.32 -10.76
C THR A 72 1.78 8.66 -11.31
N HIS A 73 1.92 7.60 -12.11
CA HIS A 73 0.80 6.83 -12.65
C HIS A 73 -0.05 6.18 -11.55
N HIS A 74 0.60 5.73 -10.47
CA HIS A 74 -0.05 5.06 -9.35
C HIS A 74 -0.48 6.01 -8.21
N LYS A 75 -0.44 7.34 -8.38
CA LYS A 75 -0.76 8.31 -7.32
C LYS A 75 -2.15 8.12 -6.68
N LEU A 76 -3.14 7.69 -7.47
CA LEU A 76 -4.48 7.36 -6.96
C LEU A 76 -4.47 6.08 -6.11
N ASN A 77 -3.75 5.05 -6.56
CA ASN A 77 -3.60 3.81 -5.80
C ASN A 77 -2.85 4.06 -4.48
N LEU A 78 -1.77 4.87 -4.52
CA LEU A 78 -1.03 5.26 -3.33
C LEU A 78 -1.93 5.97 -2.32
N SER A 79 -2.81 6.87 -2.75
CA SER A 79 -3.78 7.51 -1.86
C SER A 79 -4.74 6.51 -1.23
N ARG A 80 -5.33 5.62 -2.04
CA ARG A 80 -6.23 4.57 -1.54
C ARG A 80 -5.55 3.66 -0.52
N TRP A 81 -4.33 3.21 -0.80
CA TRP A 81 -3.60 2.34 0.11
C TRP A 81 -3.26 3.04 1.43
N ILE A 82 -2.90 4.33 1.39
CA ILE A 82 -2.66 5.14 2.60
C ILE A 82 -3.92 5.19 3.48
N ASP A 83 -5.10 5.38 2.87
CA ASP A 83 -6.38 5.42 3.57
C ASP A 83 -6.74 4.03 4.14
N GLU A 84 -6.55 2.97 3.37
CA GLU A 84 -6.79 1.58 3.83
C GLU A 84 -5.88 1.20 5.00
N LEU A 85 -4.59 1.55 4.94
CA LEU A 85 -3.67 1.33 6.05
C LEU A 85 -4.09 2.10 7.32
N HIS A 86 -4.62 3.32 7.16
CA HIS A 86 -5.18 4.10 8.27
C HIS A 86 -6.36 3.37 8.93
N PHE A 87 -7.32 2.89 8.12
CA PHE A 87 -8.48 2.17 8.64
C PHE A 87 -8.10 0.86 9.35
N LEU A 88 -7.07 0.16 8.84
CA LEU A 88 -6.55 -1.04 9.49
C LEU A 88 -5.89 -0.69 10.84
N GLU A 89 -5.16 0.42 10.93
CA GLU A 89 -4.56 0.90 12.18
C GLU A 89 -5.61 1.26 13.23
N GLU A 90 -6.70 1.91 12.84
CA GLU A 90 -7.77 2.31 13.77
C GLU A 90 -8.63 1.13 14.27
N GLY A 91 -8.33 -0.10 13.86
CA GLY A 91 -9.12 -1.28 14.21
C GLY A 91 -10.45 -1.34 13.47
N GLY A 92 -10.55 -0.66 12.33
CA GLY A 92 -11.69 -0.63 11.43
C GLY A 92 -11.91 -1.99 10.76
N GLY A 93 -12.41 -2.96 11.53
CA GLY A 93 -12.87 -4.25 11.01
C GLY A 93 -14.18 -4.17 10.21
N ALA A 94 -14.68 -2.96 9.95
CA ALA A 94 -15.93 -2.73 9.24
C ALA A 94 -15.66 -2.10 7.87
N VAL A 95 -15.82 -2.94 6.85
CA VAL A 95 -16.10 -2.55 5.47
C VAL A 95 -17.21 -1.49 5.45
N THR A 96 -16.87 -0.23 5.19
CA THR A 96 -17.88 0.79 4.83
C THR A 96 -17.39 1.78 3.78
N LEU A 97 -16.57 1.37 2.81
CA LEU A 97 -16.44 2.10 1.55
C LEU A 97 -16.44 1.12 0.37
N ASP A 98 -17.66 0.78 -0.05
CA ASP A 98 -18.06 0.69 -1.45
C ASP A 98 -17.59 -0.54 -2.28
N TYR A 99 -17.93 -1.74 -1.80
CA TYR A 99 -17.98 -2.96 -2.65
C TYR A 99 -18.95 -2.79 -3.85
N GLU A 100 -19.90 -1.84 -3.78
CA GLU A 100 -20.86 -1.54 -4.84
C GLU A 100 -20.26 -0.77 -6.03
N GLN A 101 -19.14 -0.04 -5.87
CA GLN A 101 -18.49 0.67 -6.99
C GLN A 101 -17.61 -0.21 -7.90
N ARG A 102 -17.28 -1.44 -7.50
CA ARG A 102 -16.47 -2.37 -8.33
C ARG A 102 -17.28 -3.16 -9.38
N LYS A 103 -18.61 -3.03 -9.42
CA LYS A 103 -19.46 -3.61 -10.49
C LYS A 103 -19.56 -2.76 -11.77
N GLY A 104 -18.87 -1.62 -11.82
CA GLY A 104 -18.90 -0.72 -13.00
C GLY A 104 -17.82 -0.99 -14.06
N ARG A 105 -16.98 -2.02 -13.91
CA ARG A 105 -16.00 -2.42 -14.93
C ARG A 105 -16.08 -3.92 -15.20
N GLU A 106 -17.25 -4.38 -15.61
CA GLU A 106 -17.37 -5.59 -16.41
C GLU A 106 -17.55 -5.20 -17.88
N ILE A 107 -16.55 -5.62 -18.68
CA ILE A 107 -16.47 -5.78 -20.15
C ILE A 107 -16.57 -4.51 -21.02
#